data_AF-A0A835SX32-F1
#
_entry.id   AF-A0A835SX32-F1
#
_cell.length_a   1.000
_cell.length_b   1.000
_cell.length_c   1.000
_cell.angle_alpha   90.00
_cell.angle_beta   90.00
_cell.angle_gamma   90.00
#
_symmetry.space_group_name_H-M   'P 1'
#
loop_
_entity.id
_entity.type
_entity.pdbx_description
1 polymer ?
#
loop_
_entity_poly.entity_id
_entity_poly.type
_entity_poly.pdbx_seq_one_letter_code
_entity_poly.pdbx_strand_id
1 'polypeptide(L)'
;MSGRWRRREDSPLHELDPDLHILVDDRPGPLPAHHAVLMLFSRCVRDLPRVAALPPPAAALASAGSYSFGGGFAAGHGGGGGGGALASAGSAPLAAATSSGGVSVTVWDLRNLVLEGDSRPVSGDVVQRWLDLVYSHVDHGRQLALQPDMEQARPLLLFADAIGSSSLALETLCRRLLETPGLHLRVPLEQNTHVPWLELALAGRMYYVLQPRSLEYVDVPYTACVIIDPGISDACRGALPASVAAALEGWLYLAGRLRLAPLARLLIDFVKLQLVPAGLSILGPAVAQVYSPRVLQCLPPELLVEGFLRDAVGDLPSRVQLQAQGPVTLGCASAVAAAWYERAPGRGVELAAVEVTDAVEGRSMLHSEEFADLPVNASMGGLSAEQREAAVTRAMERLLAET
;
A
#
# COMPACT_ATOMS: atom_id res chain seq x y z
N MET A 1 38.76 -23.73 -21.04
CA MET A 1 38.40 -22.39 -21.56
C MET A 1 37.32 -21.81 -20.67
N SER A 2 37.70 -21.15 -19.58
CA SER A 2 36.77 -20.48 -18.66
C SER A 2 36.51 -19.07 -19.16
N GLY A 3 35.32 -18.83 -19.69
CA GLY A 3 34.86 -17.50 -20.05
C GLY A 3 34.75 -16.64 -18.80
N ARG A 4 35.76 -15.81 -18.55
CA ARG A 4 35.71 -14.71 -17.58
C ARG A 4 34.70 -13.70 -18.11
N TRP A 5 33.44 -13.83 -17.69
CA TRP A 5 32.46 -12.76 -17.81
C TRP A 5 32.96 -11.60 -16.96
N ARG A 6 33.66 -10.64 -17.57
CA ARG A 6 33.86 -9.32 -16.97
C ARG A 6 32.46 -8.73 -16.82
N ARG A 7 31.94 -8.65 -15.59
CA ARG A 7 30.85 -7.73 -15.26
C ARG A 7 31.36 -6.34 -15.64
N ARG A 8 30.88 -5.79 -16.75
CA ARG A 8 30.97 -4.37 -17.03
C ARG A 8 30.01 -3.72 -16.04
N GLU A 9 30.57 -2.95 -15.10
CA GLU A 9 29.85 -2.04 -14.21
C GLU A 9 29.49 -0.73 -14.95
N ASP A 10 29.51 -0.73 -16.28
CA ASP A 10 29.16 0.41 -17.11
C ASP A 10 27.64 0.37 -17.32
N SER A 11 26.90 1.11 -16.48
CA SER A 11 25.48 1.39 -16.74
C SER A 11 25.35 1.94 -18.17
N PRO A 12 24.45 1.41 -19.02
CA PRO A 12 24.30 1.85 -20.40
C PRO A 12 23.88 3.33 -20.52
N LEU A 13 23.53 3.95 -19.40
CA LEU A 13 23.16 5.36 -19.29
C LEU A 13 24.36 6.29 -19.04
N HIS A 14 25.55 5.79 -18.71
CA HIS A 14 26.72 6.65 -18.45
C HIS A 14 27.23 7.39 -19.70
N GLU A 15 26.87 6.92 -20.90
CA GLU A 15 27.25 7.54 -22.17
C GLU A 15 26.18 8.48 -22.73
N LEU A 16 25.01 8.59 -22.08
CA LEU A 16 23.89 9.41 -22.53
C LEU A 16 23.72 10.64 -21.64
N ASP A 17 23.66 11.80 -22.26
CA ASP A 17 23.32 13.04 -21.56
C ASP A 17 21.83 13.06 -21.18
N PRO A 18 21.47 13.54 -19.98
CA PRO A 18 20.07 13.67 -19.57
C PRO A 18 19.32 14.67 -20.46
N ASP A 19 18.19 14.23 -21.03
CA ASP A 19 17.34 15.01 -21.95
C ASP A 19 16.07 15.55 -21.30
N LEU A 20 15.86 15.25 -20.01
CA LEU A 20 14.74 15.69 -19.19
C LEU A 20 15.22 16.42 -17.92
N HIS A 21 14.70 17.61 -17.68
CA HIS A 21 14.90 18.38 -16.45
C HIS A 21 13.63 18.37 -15.62
N ILE A 22 13.72 17.89 -14.39
CA ILE A 22 12.58 17.88 -13.45
C ILE A 22 12.75 19.05 -12.48
N LEU A 23 11.78 19.98 -12.46
CA LEU A 23 11.78 21.12 -11.55
C LEU A 23 10.99 20.78 -10.29
N VAL A 24 11.59 20.98 -9.12
CA VAL A 24 10.97 20.72 -7.81
C VAL A 24 11.15 21.97 -6.93
N ASP A 25 10.17 22.25 -6.06
CA ASP A 25 10.05 23.54 -5.37
C ASP A 25 11.23 23.81 -4.39
N ASP A 26 11.64 22.78 -3.66
CA ASP A 26 12.64 22.86 -2.60
C ASP A 26 14.08 22.67 -3.09
N ARG A 27 14.31 22.57 -4.42
CA ARG A 27 15.66 22.39 -4.99
C ARG A 27 16.11 23.57 -5.84
N PRO A 28 17.36 24.03 -5.68
CA PRO A 28 17.89 25.17 -6.42
C PRO A 28 18.19 24.87 -7.89
N GLY A 29 18.15 23.60 -8.31
CA GLY A 29 18.43 23.18 -9.68
C GLY A 29 17.59 21.98 -10.11
N PRO A 30 17.46 21.74 -11.43
CA PRO A 30 16.69 20.64 -11.96
C PRO A 30 17.31 19.29 -11.62
N LEU A 31 16.48 18.27 -11.42
CA LEU A 31 16.94 16.89 -11.39
C LEU A 31 17.12 16.41 -12.84
N PRO A 32 18.33 15.97 -13.23
CA PRO A 32 18.56 15.41 -14.55
C PRO A 32 17.97 14.00 -14.65
N ALA A 33 17.27 13.72 -15.75
CA ALA A 33 16.71 12.41 -16.04
C ALA A 33 16.69 12.13 -17.55
N HIS A 34 16.39 10.88 -17.88
CA HIS A 34 16.26 10.38 -19.24
C HIS A 34 14.77 10.16 -19.54
N HIS A 35 14.22 10.94 -20.46
CA HIS A 35 12.83 10.84 -20.88
C HIS A 35 12.48 9.41 -21.33
N ALA A 36 13.37 8.78 -22.09
CA ALA A 36 13.21 7.41 -22.58
C ALA A 36 13.06 6.36 -21.46
N VAL A 37 13.72 6.57 -20.31
CA VAL A 37 13.56 5.69 -19.15
C VAL A 37 12.23 5.99 -18.48
N LEU A 38 11.98 7.26 -18.13
CA LEU A 38 10.82 7.62 -17.32
C LEU A 38 9.47 7.38 -18.02
N MET A 39 9.39 7.45 -19.35
CA MET A 39 8.15 7.15 -20.09
C MET A 39 7.68 5.69 -19.98
N LEU A 40 8.58 4.78 -19.59
CA LEU A 40 8.25 3.38 -19.29
C LEU A 40 7.57 3.26 -17.93
N PHE A 41 7.89 4.16 -17.00
CA PHE A 41 7.50 4.06 -15.59
C PHE A 41 6.51 5.12 -15.11
N SER A 42 6.24 6.18 -15.88
CA SER A 42 5.24 7.21 -15.56
C SER A 42 4.37 7.52 -16.78
N ARG A 43 3.04 7.54 -16.58
CA ARG A 43 2.08 8.01 -17.57
C ARG A 43 2.21 9.51 -17.82
N CYS A 44 2.37 10.31 -16.78
CA CYS A 44 2.52 11.77 -16.91
C CYS A 44 3.72 12.15 -17.77
N VAL A 45 4.85 11.42 -17.66
CA VAL A 45 6.02 11.67 -18.50
C VAL A 45 5.76 11.32 -19.96
N ARG A 46 4.99 10.26 -20.24
CA ARG A 46 4.65 9.84 -21.61
C ARG A 46 3.88 10.94 -22.38
N ASP A 47 3.10 11.72 -21.66
CA ASP A 47 2.24 12.77 -22.21
C ASP A 47 2.94 14.13 -22.29
N LEU A 48 4.22 14.23 -21.87
CA LEU A 48 5.00 15.45 -22.01
C LEU A 48 5.19 15.80 -23.50
N PRO A 49 5.15 17.09 -23.86
CA PRO A 49 5.37 17.52 -25.22
C PRO A 49 6.76 17.08 -25.68
N ARG A 50 6.79 16.15 -26.65
CA ARG A 50 8.06 15.76 -27.29
C ARG A 50 8.56 16.95 -28.06
N VAL A 51 9.76 17.42 -27.72
CA VAL A 51 10.41 18.36 -28.62
C VAL A 51 10.71 17.57 -29.90
N ALA A 52 10.13 18.00 -31.01
CA ALA A 52 10.34 17.38 -32.29
C ALA A 52 11.85 17.39 -32.58
N ALA A 53 12.47 16.21 -32.56
CA ALA A 53 13.80 16.04 -33.11
C ALA A 53 13.75 16.63 -34.52
N LEU A 54 14.54 17.66 -34.78
CA LEU A 54 14.67 18.25 -36.10
C LEU A 54 14.88 17.09 -37.10
N PRO A 55 14.10 17.00 -38.19
CA PRO A 55 14.37 16.02 -39.22
C PRO A 55 15.85 16.18 -39.66
N PRO A 56 16.57 15.08 -39.92
CA PRO A 56 17.95 15.17 -40.38
C PRO A 56 18.00 16.13 -41.57
N PRO A 57 19.02 17.00 -41.66
CA PRO A 57 19.09 18.00 -42.72
C PRO A 57 18.95 17.26 -44.05
N ALA A 58 17.88 17.57 -44.78
CA ALA A 58 17.66 17.03 -46.10
C ALA A 58 18.90 17.38 -46.92
N ALA A 59 19.65 16.35 -47.34
CA ALA A 59 20.72 16.52 -48.29
C ALA A 59 20.14 17.28 -49.48
N ALA A 60 20.63 18.49 -49.70
CA ALA A 60 20.17 19.37 -50.76
C ALA A 60 20.42 18.71 -52.12
N LEU A 61 19.42 18.01 -52.63
CA LEU A 61 19.32 17.68 -54.04
C LEU A 61 18.60 18.85 -54.71
N ALA A 62 19.41 19.74 -55.26
CA ALA A 62 18.96 20.74 -56.20
C ALA A 62 18.37 20.05 -57.43
N SER A 63 17.11 20.33 -57.76
CA SER A 63 16.69 20.40 -59.16
C SER A 63 15.44 21.25 -59.33
N ALA A 64 15.57 22.18 -60.27
CA ALA A 64 14.59 23.13 -60.77
C ALA A 64 13.23 22.52 -61.18
N GLY A 65 12.18 23.33 -61.14
CA GLY A 65 10.89 22.99 -61.75
C GLY A 65 9.76 23.92 -61.34
N SER A 66 9.71 25.09 -61.99
CA SER A 66 8.67 26.13 -61.89
C SER A 66 7.37 25.73 -62.58
N TYR A 67 6.20 25.78 -61.92
CA TYR A 67 4.93 26.17 -62.57
C TYR A 67 3.91 26.69 -61.56
N SER A 68 3.22 27.77 -61.96
CA SER A 68 2.12 28.46 -61.28
C SER A 68 0.86 28.35 -62.13
N PHE A 69 -0.29 28.10 -61.50
CA PHE A 69 -1.65 28.51 -61.90
C PHE A 69 -2.60 28.02 -60.77
N GLY A 70 -3.61 28.71 -60.24
CA GLY A 70 -4.24 30.01 -60.50
C GLY A 70 -5.72 29.91 -60.04
N GLY A 71 -6.17 30.84 -59.18
CA GLY A 71 -7.59 31.21 -58.92
C GLY A 71 -8.45 30.25 -58.08
N GLY A 72 -9.38 30.66 -57.22
CA GLY A 72 -9.88 31.99 -56.81
C GLY A 72 -11.22 31.85 -56.04
N PHE A 73 -11.56 32.87 -55.24
CA PHE A 73 -12.91 33.28 -54.73
C PHE A 73 -13.72 32.31 -53.83
N ALA A 74 -14.55 32.70 -52.85
CA ALA A 74 -14.88 33.93 -52.11
C ALA A 74 -15.84 33.57 -50.94
N ALA A 75 -15.92 34.46 -49.93
CA ALA A 75 -17.03 34.86 -49.02
C ALA A 75 -18.18 33.86 -48.67
N GLY A 76 -18.76 33.81 -47.46
CA GLY A 76 -18.71 34.65 -46.26
C GLY A 76 -19.99 34.45 -45.41
N HIS A 77 -19.95 34.91 -44.15
CA HIS A 77 -21.06 35.17 -43.20
C HIS A 77 -21.87 33.94 -42.68
N GLY A 78 -22.26 33.83 -41.41
CA GLY A 78 -22.16 34.69 -40.24
C GLY A 78 -23.12 34.23 -39.13
N GLY A 79 -22.79 34.52 -37.86
CA GLY A 79 -23.68 34.52 -36.67
C GLY A 79 -24.00 33.13 -36.08
N GLY A 80 -23.74 32.76 -34.82
CA GLY A 80 -23.82 33.48 -33.53
C GLY A 80 -24.81 32.67 -32.65
N GLY A 81 -24.65 32.42 -31.35
CA GLY A 81 -23.64 32.74 -30.36
C GLY A 81 -24.04 32.15 -29.00
N GLY A 82 -23.16 32.30 -28.00
CA GLY A 82 -23.44 32.25 -26.55
C GLY A 82 -23.50 30.87 -25.91
N GLY A 83 -22.81 30.53 -24.83
CA GLY A 83 -21.91 31.22 -23.88
C GLY A 83 -21.69 30.24 -22.72
N GLY A 84 -20.44 29.87 -22.36
CA GLY A 84 -19.59 30.47 -21.32
C GLY A 84 -19.14 29.31 -20.39
N ALA A 85 -17.87 28.88 -20.34
CA ALA A 85 -16.64 29.53 -19.84
C ALA A 85 -16.71 29.73 -18.30
N LEU A 86 -15.72 29.44 -17.45
CA LEU A 86 -14.26 29.68 -17.45
C LEU A 86 -13.60 28.73 -16.39
N ALA A 87 -12.29 28.46 -16.32
CA ALA A 87 -11.16 29.32 -16.67
C ALA A 87 -9.90 28.52 -17.07
N SER A 88 -9.25 29.00 -18.14
CA SER A 88 -7.90 28.63 -18.60
C SER A 88 -6.89 29.69 -18.14
N ALA A 89 -5.71 29.27 -17.70
CA ALA A 89 -4.58 30.17 -17.45
C ALA A 89 -3.98 30.65 -18.78
N GLY A 90 -3.75 31.96 -18.87
CA GLY A 90 -3.37 32.67 -20.09
C GLY A 90 -1.90 32.51 -20.47
N SER A 91 -1.67 32.45 -21.78
CA SER A 91 -0.37 32.64 -22.42
C SER A 91 -0.20 34.11 -22.83
N ALA A 92 0.98 34.67 -22.63
CA ALA A 92 1.47 35.85 -23.35
C ALA A 92 2.84 35.53 -23.96
N PRO A 93 3.13 35.95 -25.20
CA PRO A 93 4.34 35.58 -25.91
C PRO A 93 5.46 36.60 -25.68
N LEU A 94 6.72 36.16 -25.64
CA LEU A 94 7.85 37.06 -25.86
C LEU A 94 8.93 36.40 -26.73
N ALA A 95 9.06 36.99 -27.93
CA ALA A 95 10.25 37.21 -28.75
C ALA A 95 11.17 36.03 -29.11
N ALA A 96 11.22 35.80 -30.43
CA ALA A 96 12.31 35.13 -31.12
C ALA A 96 13.66 35.79 -30.80
N ALA A 97 14.63 34.97 -30.36
CA ALA A 97 16.03 35.29 -30.41
C ALA A 97 16.86 34.02 -30.69
N THR A 98 17.46 34.03 -31.87
CA THR A 98 18.74 33.38 -32.24
C THR A 98 18.84 31.86 -32.15
N SER A 99 18.83 31.27 -33.34
CA SER A 99 19.42 30.00 -33.72
C SER A 99 20.87 29.86 -33.22
N SER A 100 21.05 29.07 -32.17
CA SER A 100 22.23 28.26 -31.91
C SER A 100 21.73 26.84 -31.69
N GLY A 101 22.45 25.82 -32.17
CA GLY A 101 22.04 24.41 -32.15
C GLY A 101 21.97 23.81 -30.75
N GLY A 102 21.06 24.31 -29.91
CA GLY A 102 20.82 23.84 -28.56
C GLY A 102 19.96 22.59 -28.57
N VAL A 103 20.44 21.54 -27.90
CA VAL A 103 19.64 20.38 -27.51
C VAL A 103 18.44 20.90 -26.74
N SER A 104 17.25 20.70 -27.29
CA SER A 104 16.01 21.12 -26.66
C SER A 104 15.71 20.19 -25.48
N VAL A 105 15.94 20.68 -24.28
CA VAL A 105 15.71 19.92 -23.05
C VAL A 105 14.21 19.91 -22.73
N THR A 106 13.65 18.72 -22.48
CA THR A 106 12.26 18.60 -22.03
C THR A 106 12.18 18.96 -20.55
N VAL A 107 11.16 19.72 -20.15
CA VAL A 107 10.98 20.13 -18.74
C VAL A 107 9.73 19.49 -18.14
N TRP A 108 9.89 18.82 -17.00
CA TRP A 108 8.80 18.31 -16.18
C TRP A 108 8.68 19.14 -14.90
N ASP A 109 7.67 20.01 -14.82
CA ASP A 109 7.50 20.93 -13.69
C ASP A 109 6.62 20.33 -12.59
N LEU A 110 7.21 20.04 -11.43
CA LEU A 110 6.56 19.45 -10.25
C LEU A 110 6.44 20.46 -9.09
N ARG A 111 6.82 21.73 -9.27
CA ARG A 111 6.86 22.73 -8.17
C ARG A 111 5.51 23.00 -7.51
N ASN A 112 4.41 22.74 -8.23
CA ASN A 112 3.05 22.93 -7.72
C ASN A 112 2.34 21.60 -7.38
N LEU A 113 3.05 20.46 -7.45
CA LEU A 113 2.46 19.17 -7.13
C LEU A 113 2.38 19.02 -5.61
N VAL A 114 1.18 19.08 -5.05
CA VAL A 114 0.91 18.86 -3.62
C VAL A 114 0.34 17.45 -3.45
N LEU A 115 0.92 16.66 -2.55
CA LEU A 115 0.47 15.30 -2.25
C LEU A 115 -0.76 15.33 -1.32
N GLU A 116 -1.57 14.28 -1.38
CA GLU A 116 -2.75 14.15 -0.53
C GLU A 116 -2.37 14.14 0.96
N GLY A 117 -2.97 15.05 1.74
CA GLY A 117 -2.70 15.19 3.17
C GLY A 117 -1.55 16.16 3.51
N ASP A 118 -0.80 16.60 2.50
CA ASP A 118 0.27 17.59 2.68
C ASP A 118 -0.22 19.01 2.37
N SER A 119 0.42 19.99 3.00
CA SER A 119 0.19 21.42 2.74
C SER A 119 1.31 22.07 1.93
N ARG A 120 2.32 21.30 1.54
CA ARG A 120 3.53 21.76 0.83
C ARG A 120 3.70 20.98 -0.47
N PRO A 121 4.36 21.56 -1.48
CA PRO A 121 4.75 20.82 -2.68
C PRO A 121 5.62 19.61 -2.35
N VAL A 122 5.62 18.64 -3.26
CA VAL A 122 6.46 17.44 -3.17
C VAL A 122 7.92 17.84 -3.06
N SER A 123 8.64 17.20 -2.12
CA SER A 123 10.06 17.46 -1.93
C SER A 123 10.92 16.79 -3.00
N GLY A 124 12.05 17.40 -3.32
CA GLY A 124 13.02 16.85 -4.27
C GLY A 124 13.58 15.50 -3.81
N ASP A 125 13.55 15.22 -2.51
CA ASP A 125 13.98 13.94 -1.95
C ASP A 125 13.00 12.80 -2.28
N VAL A 126 11.70 13.08 -2.29
CA VAL A 126 10.68 12.09 -2.70
C VAL A 126 10.84 11.78 -4.19
N VAL A 127 11.02 12.83 -5.01
CA VAL A 127 11.26 12.67 -6.45
C VAL A 127 12.55 11.90 -6.70
N GLN A 128 13.64 12.21 -5.99
CA GLN A 128 14.91 11.50 -6.10
C GLN A 128 14.78 10.03 -5.72
N ARG A 129 14.09 9.69 -4.62
CA ARG A 129 13.84 8.30 -4.22
C ARG A 129 13.04 7.53 -5.29
N TRP A 130 12.05 8.17 -5.90
CA TRP A 130 11.32 7.56 -7.00
C TRP A 130 12.20 7.35 -8.24
N LEU A 131 13.07 8.31 -8.57
CA LEU A 131 14.05 8.13 -9.63
C LEU A 131 14.99 6.96 -9.32
N ASP A 132 15.52 6.87 -8.11
CA ASP A 132 16.43 5.79 -7.73
C ASP A 132 15.74 4.42 -7.80
N LEU A 133 14.44 4.34 -7.45
CA LEU A 133 13.62 3.16 -7.69
C LEU A 133 13.56 2.80 -9.17
N VAL A 134 13.17 3.76 -10.03
CA VAL A 134 12.99 3.54 -11.46
C VAL A 134 14.32 3.16 -12.13
N TYR A 135 15.39 3.88 -11.82
CA TYR A 135 16.71 3.61 -12.36
C TYR A 135 17.33 2.33 -11.82
N SER A 136 16.91 1.81 -10.67
CA SER A 136 17.40 0.49 -10.18
C SER A 136 17.12 -0.66 -11.17
N HIS A 137 16.16 -0.48 -12.09
CA HIS A 137 15.87 -1.41 -13.17
C HIS A 137 16.87 -1.37 -14.32
N VAL A 138 17.61 -0.27 -14.48
CA VAL A 138 18.57 -0.04 -15.58
C VAL A 138 20.02 0.04 -15.07
N ASP A 139 20.19 0.47 -13.83
CA ASP A 139 21.45 0.69 -13.14
C ASP A 139 21.40 0.04 -11.74
N HIS A 140 22.05 -1.11 -11.61
CA HIS A 140 22.09 -1.85 -10.34
C HIS A 140 22.87 -1.13 -9.23
N GLY A 141 23.64 -0.10 -9.55
CA GLY A 141 24.32 0.76 -8.58
C GLY A 141 23.34 1.64 -7.80
N ARG A 142 22.15 1.91 -8.35
CA ARG A 142 21.11 2.65 -7.67
C ARG A 142 20.20 1.70 -6.89
N GLN A 143 20.19 1.87 -5.58
CA GLN A 143 19.35 1.09 -4.68
C GLN A 143 18.47 2.03 -3.86
N LEU A 144 17.17 1.76 -3.85
CA LEU A 144 16.25 2.41 -2.93
C LEU A 144 16.36 1.71 -1.57
N ALA A 145 16.93 2.42 -0.59
CA ALA A 145 16.85 2.02 0.81
C ALA A 145 15.53 2.54 1.40
N LEU A 146 14.60 1.63 1.67
CA LEU A 146 13.39 1.94 2.40
C LEU A 146 13.62 1.79 3.90
N GLN A 147 12.97 2.67 4.65
CA GLN A 147 12.98 2.64 6.10
C GLN A 147 11.85 1.73 6.58
N PRO A 148 11.98 1.09 7.75
CA PRO A 148 10.95 0.21 8.31
C PRO A 148 9.66 0.95 8.69
N ASP A 149 9.68 2.28 8.73
CA ASP A 149 8.52 3.11 8.99
C ASP A 149 7.68 3.30 7.73
N MET A 150 6.44 2.81 7.77
CA MET A 150 5.51 2.97 6.67
C MET A 150 5.22 4.45 6.35
N GLU A 151 5.16 5.33 7.35
CA GLU A 151 4.87 6.75 7.12
C GLU A 151 5.99 7.43 6.30
N GLN A 152 7.22 6.90 6.35
CA GLN A 152 8.31 7.42 5.51
C GLN A 152 8.21 6.97 4.05
N ALA A 153 7.51 5.86 3.79
CA ALA A 153 7.21 5.39 2.44
C ALA A 153 5.95 6.02 1.85
N ARG A 154 5.08 6.57 2.69
CA ARG A 154 3.79 7.16 2.27
C ARG A 154 3.94 8.27 1.23
N PRO A 155 4.83 9.27 1.37
CA PRO A 155 5.01 10.30 0.35
C PRO A 155 5.45 9.72 -1.00
N LEU A 156 6.29 8.68 -0.98
CA LEU A 156 6.76 8.01 -2.19
C LEU A 156 5.62 7.25 -2.90
N LEU A 157 4.75 6.59 -2.14
CA LEU A 157 3.55 5.92 -2.67
C LEU A 157 2.55 6.91 -3.24
N LEU A 158 2.27 8.00 -2.53
CA LEU A 158 1.37 9.07 -3.00
C LEU A 158 1.93 9.78 -4.24
N PHE A 159 3.24 10.01 -4.28
CA PHE A 159 3.89 10.55 -5.47
C PHE A 159 3.80 9.59 -6.65
N ALA A 160 4.08 8.30 -6.43
CA ALA A 160 3.98 7.28 -7.46
C ALA A 160 2.56 7.17 -8.04
N ASP A 161 1.53 7.32 -7.20
CA ASP A 161 0.13 7.42 -7.60
C ASP A 161 -0.14 8.65 -8.47
N ALA A 162 0.24 9.83 -7.98
CA ALA A 162 -0.03 11.12 -8.62
C ALA A 162 0.57 11.24 -10.02
N ILE A 163 1.74 10.63 -10.26
CA ILE A 163 2.40 10.63 -11.56
C ILE A 163 2.01 9.44 -12.45
N GLY A 164 1.06 8.61 -12.00
CA GLY A 164 0.60 7.42 -12.71
C GLY A 164 1.72 6.42 -12.97
N SER A 165 2.41 6.00 -11.90
CA SER A 165 3.51 5.04 -12.01
C SER A 165 3.06 3.71 -12.62
N SER A 166 3.95 3.07 -13.37
CA SER A 166 3.72 1.74 -13.93
C SER A 166 3.54 0.67 -12.83
N SER A 167 2.86 -0.43 -13.17
CA SER A 167 2.72 -1.58 -12.26
C SER A 167 4.08 -2.13 -11.83
N LEU A 168 5.06 -2.17 -12.74
CA LEU A 168 6.41 -2.65 -12.44
C LEU A 168 7.11 -1.84 -11.33
N ALA A 169 6.98 -0.51 -11.36
CA ALA A 169 7.53 0.36 -10.32
C ALA A 169 6.81 0.13 -8.98
N LEU A 170 5.47 0.05 -9.00
CA LEU A 170 4.65 -0.17 -7.81
C LEU A 170 4.88 -1.55 -7.18
N GLU A 171 4.99 -2.60 -7.99
CA GLU A 171 5.33 -3.95 -7.55
C GLU A 171 6.72 -3.99 -6.92
N THR A 172 7.69 -3.30 -7.51
CA THR A 172 9.06 -3.23 -6.96
C THR A 172 9.07 -2.47 -5.64
N LEU A 173 8.37 -1.35 -5.56
CA LEU A 173 8.20 -0.61 -4.31
C LEU A 173 7.53 -1.46 -3.22
N CYS A 174 6.43 -2.14 -3.55
CA CYS A 174 5.74 -3.04 -2.64
C CYS A 174 6.64 -4.19 -2.17
N ARG A 175 7.39 -4.80 -3.08
CA ARG A 175 8.34 -5.87 -2.74
C ARG A 175 9.39 -5.37 -1.76
N ARG A 176 9.99 -4.20 -2.01
CA ARG A 176 10.97 -3.59 -1.11
C ARG A 176 10.40 -3.27 0.27
N LEU A 177 9.16 -2.79 0.34
CA LEU A 177 8.47 -2.55 1.61
C LEU A 177 8.32 -3.85 2.41
N LEU A 178 7.89 -4.92 1.75
CA LEU A 178 7.67 -6.22 2.41
C LEU A 178 8.98 -6.95 2.75
N GLU A 179 10.05 -6.72 1.99
CA GLU A 179 11.40 -7.20 2.31
C GLU A 179 12.02 -6.46 3.51
N THR A 180 11.47 -5.30 3.91
CA THR A 180 12.00 -4.52 5.03
C THR A 180 11.64 -5.18 6.35
N PRO A 181 12.63 -5.66 7.14
CA PRO A 181 12.35 -6.33 8.40
C PRO A 181 11.78 -5.35 9.42
N GLY A 182 10.75 -5.77 10.15
CA GLY A 182 10.14 -4.95 11.20
C GLY A 182 9.33 -3.77 10.67
N LEU A 183 8.71 -3.91 9.50
CA LEU A 183 7.78 -2.93 8.96
C LEU A 183 6.71 -2.58 10.02
N HIS A 184 6.61 -1.30 10.36
CA HIS A 184 5.74 -0.84 11.43
C HIS A 184 4.74 0.23 10.98
N LEU A 185 3.56 0.15 11.59
CA LEU A 185 2.48 1.11 11.50
C LEU A 185 2.62 2.12 12.63
N ARG A 186 2.60 3.41 12.28
CA ARG A 186 2.59 4.51 13.24
C ARG A 186 1.15 4.91 13.55
N VAL A 187 0.75 4.78 14.80
CA VAL A 187 -0.59 5.09 15.28
C VAL A 187 -0.56 6.36 16.11
N PRO A 188 -1.24 7.45 15.69
CA PRO A 188 -1.24 8.69 16.46
C PRO A 188 -1.98 8.54 17.80
N LEU A 189 -1.37 9.06 18.86
CA LEU A 189 -1.92 9.11 20.22
C LEU A 189 -2.13 10.58 20.61
N GLU A 190 -3.23 11.17 20.14
CA GLU A 190 -3.54 12.61 20.32
C GLU A 190 -3.56 13.07 21.79
N GLN A 191 -3.78 12.14 22.73
CA GLN A 191 -3.93 12.44 24.15
C GLN A 191 -2.68 12.09 24.99
N ASN A 192 -1.58 11.67 24.35
CA ASN A 192 -0.33 11.34 25.04
C ASN A 192 0.69 12.47 24.88
N THR A 193 1.03 13.13 25.99
CA THR A 193 1.96 14.27 26.00
C THR A 193 3.44 13.87 25.89
N HIS A 194 3.78 12.60 26.13
CA HIS A 194 5.18 12.15 26.17
C HIS A 194 5.60 11.41 24.90
N VAL A 195 4.71 10.60 24.34
CA VAL A 195 4.96 9.83 23.12
C VAL A 195 3.74 10.02 22.20
N PRO A 196 3.83 10.85 21.15
CA PRO A 196 2.65 11.24 20.36
C PRO A 196 2.18 10.14 19.40
N TRP A 197 2.90 9.03 19.30
CA TRP A 197 2.56 7.92 18.43
C TRP A 197 3.04 6.58 18.96
N LEU A 198 2.31 5.52 18.63
CA LEU A 198 2.65 4.14 18.93
C LEU A 198 3.15 3.45 17.66
N GLU A 199 4.23 2.67 17.75
CA GLU A 199 4.78 1.89 16.64
C GLU A 199 4.38 0.42 16.79
N LEU A 200 3.59 -0.08 15.83
CA LEU A 200 3.10 -1.46 15.80
C LEU A 200 3.74 -2.20 14.64
N ALA A 201 4.54 -3.23 14.90
CA ALA A 201 5.09 -4.08 13.86
C ALA A 201 3.96 -4.91 13.23
N LEU A 202 3.90 -4.91 11.89
CA LEU A 202 2.82 -5.55 11.15
C LEU A 202 2.91 -7.07 11.08
N ALA A 203 4.12 -7.63 11.19
CA ALA A 203 4.35 -9.06 11.02
C ALA A 203 4.77 -9.70 12.35
N GLY A 204 4.17 -10.87 12.63
CA GLY A 204 4.63 -11.75 13.69
C GLY A 204 4.38 -11.25 15.11
N ARG A 205 3.53 -10.24 15.32
CA ARG A 205 3.22 -9.71 16.66
C ARG A 205 1.72 -9.56 16.90
N MET A 206 1.27 -10.14 18.01
CA MET A 206 -0.08 -9.97 18.52
C MET A 206 -0.03 -9.01 19.70
N TYR A 207 -0.79 -7.93 19.61
CA TYR A 207 -0.86 -6.87 20.60
C TYR A 207 -2.18 -6.98 21.37
N TYR A 208 -2.11 -6.84 22.69
CA TYR A 208 -3.28 -6.87 23.55
C TYR A 208 -3.10 -5.95 24.75
N VAL A 209 -4.23 -5.59 25.38
CA VAL A 209 -4.25 -4.70 26.55
C VAL A 209 -4.68 -5.48 27.76
N LEU A 210 -3.76 -5.73 28.71
CA LEU A 210 -4.10 -6.30 30.01
C LEU A 210 -4.52 -5.21 30.98
N GLN A 211 -5.67 -5.41 31.62
CA GLN A 211 -6.09 -4.55 32.70
C GLN A 211 -5.24 -4.82 33.95
N PRO A 212 -4.77 -3.78 34.66
CA PRO A 212 -5.14 -2.37 34.48
C PRO A 212 -4.13 -1.48 33.74
N ARG A 213 -2.98 -1.95 33.21
CA ARG A 213 -1.83 -1.03 33.00
C ARG A 213 -0.94 -1.19 31.77
N SER A 214 -1.04 -2.24 30.96
CA SER A 214 -0.01 -2.47 29.93
C SER A 214 -0.61 -2.81 28.57
N LEU A 215 -0.12 -2.11 27.55
CA LEU A 215 -0.11 -2.63 26.20
C LEU A 215 1.05 -3.62 26.11
N GLU A 216 0.73 -4.85 25.74
CA GLU A 216 1.66 -5.97 25.66
C GLU A 216 1.65 -6.53 24.25
N TYR A 217 2.74 -7.21 23.90
CA TYR A 217 2.76 -8.03 22.70
C TYR A 217 3.42 -9.38 22.95
N VAL A 218 2.98 -10.35 22.15
CA VAL A 218 3.57 -11.68 22.04
C VAL A 218 4.01 -11.87 20.59
N ASP A 219 5.25 -12.30 20.41
CA ASP A 219 5.75 -12.69 19.09
C ASP A 219 5.14 -14.04 18.66
N VAL A 220 4.94 -14.26 17.37
CA VAL A 220 4.43 -15.51 16.79
C VAL A 220 5.52 -16.14 15.91
N PRO A 221 5.97 -17.40 16.14
CA PRO A 221 5.45 -18.40 17.08
C PRO A 221 6.15 -18.34 18.46
N TYR A 222 5.50 -17.67 19.42
CA TYR A 222 5.85 -17.53 20.84
C TYR A 222 7.33 -17.29 21.17
N THR A 223 7.70 -16.01 21.26
CA THR A 223 8.75 -15.54 22.16
C THR A 223 8.14 -14.58 23.19
N ALA A 224 8.68 -14.61 24.40
CA ALA A 224 8.19 -13.99 25.64
C ALA A 224 7.40 -12.68 25.48
N CYS A 225 6.40 -12.48 26.34
CA CYS A 225 5.66 -11.21 26.41
C CYS A 225 6.60 -10.04 26.74
N VAL A 226 6.46 -8.94 26.00
CA VAL A 226 7.15 -7.68 26.28
C VAL A 226 6.13 -6.56 26.51
N ILE A 227 6.29 -5.86 27.63
CA ILE A 227 5.48 -4.71 28.02
C ILE A 227 5.96 -3.49 27.23
N ILE A 228 5.06 -2.85 26.47
CA ILE A 228 5.41 -1.71 25.62
C ILE A 228 5.48 -0.40 26.42
N ASP A 229 4.62 -0.21 27.42
CA ASP A 229 4.68 0.95 28.32
C ASP A 229 3.69 0.82 29.50
N PRO A 230 4.08 1.07 30.77
CA PRO A 230 3.14 1.26 31.88
C PRO A 230 2.42 2.63 31.90
N GLY A 231 2.69 3.53 30.93
CA GLY A 231 2.28 4.94 30.94
C GLY A 231 1.09 5.36 30.06
N ILE A 232 0.37 4.45 29.41
CA ILE A 232 -0.81 4.81 28.60
C ILE A 232 -1.95 5.28 29.52
N SER A 233 -2.33 6.56 29.41
CA SER A 233 -3.46 7.11 30.15
C SER A 233 -4.77 6.39 29.81
N ASP A 234 -5.73 6.37 30.74
CA ASP A 234 -7.04 5.75 30.50
C ASP A 234 -7.77 6.37 29.28
N ALA A 235 -7.55 7.66 29.05
CA ALA A 235 -8.09 8.39 27.91
C ALA A 235 -7.47 7.88 26.58
N CYS A 236 -6.15 7.73 26.52
CA CYS A 236 -5.46 7.11 25.38
C CYS A 236 -5.94 5.67 25.13
N ARG A 237 -6.22 4.91 26.19
CA ARG A 237 -6.72 3.53 26.06
C ARG A 237 -8.10 3.47 25.41
N GLY A 238 -9.00 4.36 25.81
CA GLY A 238 -10.33 4.46 25.19
C GLY A 238 -10.26 4.86 23.72
N ALA A 239 -9.30 5.70 23.34
CA ALA A 239 -9.09 6.15 21.97
C ALA A 239 -8.29 5.17 21.10
N LEU A 240 -7.46 4.30 21.71
CA LEU A 240 -6.51 3.44 21.00
C LEU A 240 -7.16 2.61 19.88
N PRO A 241 -8.29 1.90 20.09
CA PRO A 241 -8.90 1.12 19.01
C PRO A 241 -9.29 1.97 17.79
N ALA A 242 -9.82 3.17 18.02
CA ALA A 242 -10.19 4.07 16.94
C ALA A 242 -8.95 4.60 16.20
N SER A 243 -7.88 4.96 16.92
CA SER A 243 -6.62 5.40 16.32
C SER A 243 -5.96 4.31 15.47
N VAL A 244 -5.90 3.07 15.99
CA VAL A 244 -5.36 1.92 15.25
C VAL A 244 -6.21 1.66 14.00
N ALA A 245 -7.54 1.69 14.14
CA ALA A 245 -8.44 1.48 13.02
C ALA A 245 -8.28 2.55 11.93
N ALA A 246 -8.18 3.84 12.31
CA ALA A 246 -7.99 4.95 11.36
C ALA A 246 -6.66 4.84 10.61
N ALA A 247 -5.58 4.44 11.29
CA ALA A 247 -4.28 4.24 10.66
C ALA A 247 -4.33 3.07 9.66
N LEU A 248 -4.91 1.92 10.04
CA LEU A 248 -5.07 0.76 9.16
C LEU A 248 -5.98 1.05 7.98
N GLU A 249 -7.08 1.76 8.19
CA GLU A 249 -8.02 2.18 7.15
C GLU A 249 -7.32 3.02 6.09
N GLY A 250 -6.54 4.04 6.49
CA GLY A 250 -5.80 4.89 5.57
C GLY A 250 -4.77 4.12 4.74
N TRP A 251 -4.06 3.18 5.37
CA TRP A 251 -3.08 2.33 4.70
C TRP A 251 -3.71 1.29 3.77
N LEU A 252 -4.82 0.68 4.16
CA LEU A 252 -5.58 -0.24 3.30
C LEU A 252 -6.17 0.48 2.09
N TYR A 253 -6.70 1.69 2.29
CA TYR A 253 -7.19 2.52 1.19
C TYR A 253 -6.07 2.84 0.19
N LEU A 254 -4.91 3.29 0.67
CA LEU A 254 -3.76 3.59 -0.19
C LEU A 254 -3.24 2.34 -0.92
N ALA A 255 -3.08 1.21 -0.20
CA ALA A 255 -2.64 -0.04 -0.79
C ALA A 255 -3.62 -0.54 -1.85
N GLY A 256 -4.92 -0.44 -1.60
CA GLY A 256 -5.96 -0.80 -2.56
C GLY A 256 -5.95 0.09 -3.80
N ARG A 257 -5.91 1.41 -3.61
CA ARG A 257 -5.87 2.38 -4.72
C ARG A 257 -4.69 2.15 -5.65
N LEU A 258 -3.53 1.84 -5.08
CA LEU A 258 -2.31 1.51 -5.81
C LEU A 258 -2.23 0.05 -6.29
N ARG A 259 -3.25 -0.77 -6.04
CA ARG A 259 -3.32 -2.20 -6.36
C ARG A 259 -2.16 -3.02 -5.78
N LEU A 260 -1.69 -2.64 -4.59
CA LEU A 260 -0.62 -3.34 -3.87
C LEU A 260 -1.19 -4.52 -3.08
N ALA A 261 -1.64 -5.56 -3.78
CA ALA A 261 -2.27 -6.73 -3.16
C ALA A 261 -1.44 -7.38 -2.05
N PRO A 262 -0.10 -7.55 -2.18
CA PRO A 262 0.72 -8.11 -1.11
C PRO A 262 0.75 -7.24 0.16
N LEU A 263 0.74 -5.91 0.02
CA LEU A 263 0.69 -5.01 1.17
C LEU A 263 -0.69 -5.01 1.83
N ALA A 264 -1.76 -4.95 1.03
CA ALA A 264 -3.13 -5.05 1.55
C ALA A 264 -3.34 -6.38 2.29
N ARG A 265 -2.74 -7.46 1.80
CA ARG A 265 -2.73 -8.78 2.47
C ARG A 265 -2.08 -8.71 3.84
N LEU A 266 -0.86 -8.17 3.94
CA LEU A 266 -0.15 -8.02 5.20
C LEU A 266 -0.98 -7.23 6.23
N LEU A 267 -1.61 -6.13 5.80
CA LEU A 267 -2.46 -5.31 6.65
C LEU A 267 -3.72 -6.05 7.13
N ILE A 268 -4.37 -6.82 6.26
CA ILE A 268 -5.51 -7.68 6.63
C ILE A 268 -5.09 -8.78 7.59
N ASP A 269 -3.93 -9.39 7.38
CA ASP A 269 -3.43 -10.45 8.25
C ASP A 269 -3.03 -9.89 9.61
N PHE A 270 -2.49 -8.67 9.67
CA PHE A 270 -2.32 -7.93 10.92
C PHE A 270 -3.65 -7.67 11.61
N VAL A 271 -4.67 -7.16 10.89
CA VAL A 271 -6.04 -6.95 11.44
C VAL A 271 -6.55 -8.23 12.09
N LYS A 272 -6.52 -9.37 11.38
CA LYS A 272 -6.97 -10.67 11.89
C LYS A 272 -6.20 -11.08 13.15
N LEU A 273 -4.88 -10.87 13.17
CA LEU A 273 -4.02 -11.22 14.30
C LEU A 273 -4.39 -10.41 15.56
N GLN A 274 -4.92 -9.19 15.40
CA GLN A 274 -5.32 -8.36 16.52
C GLN A 274 -6.75 -8.65 17.03
N LEU A 275 -7.55 -9.50 16.37
CA LEU A 275 -8.93 -9.83 16.78
C LEU A 275 -8.97 -10.85 17.94
N VAL A 276 -8.36 -10.46 19.05
CA VAL A 276 -8.26 -11.21 20.30
C VAL A 276 -9.59 -11.16 21.09
N PRO A 277 -10.01 -12.24 21.76
CA PRO A 277 -11.25 -12.28 22.55
C PRO A 277 -11.24 -11.39 23.82
N ALA A 278 -12.38 -11.38 24.52
CA ALA A 278 -12.55 -10.86 25.88
C ALA A 278 -12.23 -9.37 26.09
N GLY A 279 -12.35 -8.54 25.05
CA GLY A 279 -12.11 -7.10 25.14
C GLY A 279 -10.63 -6.71 25.30
N LEU A 280 -9.71 -7.67 25.10
CA LEU A 280 -8.26 -7.45 25.16
C LEU A 280 -7.68 -6.95 23.83
N SER A 281 -8.46 -7.04 22.76
CA SER A 281 -8.06 -6.61 21.42
C SER A 281 -7.84 -5.10 21.33
N ILE A 282 -6.72 -4.71 20.72
CA ILE A 282 -6.43 -3.32 20.36
C ILE A 282 -7.27 -2.79 19.19
N LEU A 283 -8.09 -3.63 18.56
CA LEU A 283 -8.84 -3.27 17.33
C LEU A 283 -10.32 -3.69 17.36
N GLY A 284 -10.68 -4.73 18.12
CA GLY A 284 -11.99 -5.37 18.10
C GLY A 284 -13.17 -4.39 18.13
N PRO A 285 -13.23 -3.43 19.07
CA PRO A 285 -14.33 -2.45 19.14
C PRO A 285 -14.45 -1.53 17.91
N ALA A 286 -13.38 -1.36 17.14
CA ALA A 286 -13.30 -0.43 16.01
C ALA A 286 -13.04 -1.13 14.67
N VAL A 287 -13.08 -2.47 14.60
CA VAL A 287 -12.74 -3.23 13.38
C VAL A 287 -13.58 -2.84 12.17
N ALA A 288 -14.85 -2.49 12.37
CA ALA A 288 -15.73 -2.02 11.30
C ALA A 288 -15.23 -0.72 10.63
N GLN A 289 -14.48 0.12 11.35
CA GLN A 289 -13.92 1.35 10.82
C GLN A 289 -12.76 1.10 9.86
N VAL A 290 -12.06 -0.04 10.00
CA VAL A 290 -10.97 -0.46 9.10
C VAL A 290 -11.49 -0.73 7.70
N TYR A 291 -12.68 -1.34 7.60
CA TYR A 291 -13.32 -1.71 6.35
C TYR A 291 -14.34 -0.66 5.90
N SER A 292 -13.87 0.59 5.80
CA SER A 292 -14.70 1.71 5.33
C SER A 292 -15.18 1.50 3.88
N PRO A 293 -16.25 2.19 3.44
CA PRO A 293 -16.71 2.09 2.04
C PRO A 293 -15.63 2.39 1.01
N ARG A 294 -14.72 3.34 1.28
CA ARG A 294 -13.61 3.67 0.37
C ARG A 294 -12.56 2.57 0.32
N VAL A 295 -12.27 1.91 1.45
CA VAL A 295 -11.36 0.75 1.48
C VAL A 295 -11.94 -0.38 0.63
N LEU A 296 -13.22 -0.71 0.83
CA LEU A 296 -13.88 -1.79 0.09
C LEU A 296 -13.97 -1.52 -1.42
N GLN A 297 -14.15 -0.27 -1.84
CA GLN A 297 -14.16 0.11 -3.26
C GLN A 297 -12.80 -0.02 -3.94
N CYS A 298 -11.71 0.16 -3.19
CA CYS A 298 -10.36 0.12 -3.73
C CYS A 298 -9.64 -1.20 -3.44
N LEU A 299 -10.21 -2.09 -2.62
CA LEU A 299 -9.55 -3.35 -2.26
C LEU A 299 -9.33 -4.21 -3.51
N PRO A 300 -8.15 -4.85 -3.66
CA PRO A 300 -7.90 -5.75 -4.77
C PRO A 300 -8.99 -6.83 -4.88
N PRO A 301 -9.56 -7.05 -6.07
CA PRO A 301 -10.70 -7.95 -6.24
C PRO A 301 -10.37 -9.38 -5.81
N GLU A 302 -9.10 -9.79 -5.93
CA GLU A 302 -8.62 -11.10 -5.49
C GLU A 302 -8.81 -11.28 -3.98
N LEU A 303 -8.57 -10.24 -3.19
CA LEU A 303 -8.75 -10.29 -1.73
C LEU A 303 -10.23 -10.30 -1.32
N LEU A 304 -11.08 -9.59 -2.07
CA LEU A 304 -12.53 -9.60 -1.83
C LEU A 304 -13.14 -10.96 -2.16
N VAL A 305 -12.78 -11.53 -3.31
CA VAL A 305 -13.24 -12.87 -3.72
C VAL A 305 -12.74 -13.91 -2.73
N GLU A 306 -11.48 -13.83 -2.31
CA GLU A 306 -10.97 -14.76 -1.30
C GLU A 306 -11.69 -14.63 0.03
N GLY A 307 -11.94 -13.40 0.51
CA GLY A 307 -12.72 -13.16 1.72
C GLY A 307 -14.11 -13.76 1.63
N PHE A 308 -14.80 -13.53 0.51
CA PHE A 308 -16.11 -14.12 0.23
C PHE A 308 -16.07 -15.65 0.21
N LEU A 309 -15.09 -16.26 -0.46
CA LEU A 309 -14.94 -17.72 -0.50
C LEU A 309 -14.69 -18.30 0.90
N ARG A 310 -13.81 -17.66 1.69
CA ARG A 310 -13.53 -18.08 3.06
C ARG A 310 -14.80 -18.02 3.94
N ASP A 311 -15.61 -16.99 3.76
CA ASP A 311 -16.88 -16.82 4.47
C ASP A 311 -17.93 -17.85 4.01
N ALA A 312 -18.16 -17.96 2.71
CA ALA A 312 -19.16 -18.88 2.14
C ALA A 312 -18.88 -20.36 2.42
N VAL A 313 -17.60 -20.75 2.55
CA VAL A 313 -17.19 -22.11 2.91
C VAL A 313 -17.12 -22.30 4.43
N GLY A 314 -17.02 -21.21 5.19
CA GLY A 314 -16.88 -21.21 6.65
C GLY A 314 -18.20 -21.09 7.41
N ASP A 315 -19.17 -20.34 6.89
CA ASP A 315 -20.47 -20.15 7.54
C ASP A 315 -21.36 -21.36 7.26
N LEU A 316 -21.40 -22.25 8.23
CA LEU A 316 -22.21 -23.45 8.18
C LEU A 316 -23.53 -23.19 8.92
N PRO A 317 -24.68 -23.64 8.37
CA PRO A 317 -25.98 -23.50 9.05
C PRO A 317 -26.06 -24.32 10.36
N SER A 318 -25.05 -25.12 10.66
CA SER A 318 -24.93 -26.01 11.82
C SER A 318 -24.14 -25.37 12.97
N ARG A 319 -24.39 -24.09 13.27
CA ARG A 319 -23.86 -23.50 14.51
C ARG A 319 -24.51 -24.21 15.70
N VAL A 320 -23.67 -24.70 16.61
CA VAL A 320 -24.11 -25.41 17.82
C VAL A 320 -23.57 -24.72 19.05
N GLN A 321 -24.31 -24.83 20.15
CA GLN A 321 -23.82 -24.46 21.47
C GLN A 321 -23.19 -25.69 22.13
N LEU A 322 -21.93 -25.56 22.52
CA LEU A 322 -21.25 -26.49 23.42
C LEU A 322 -21.89 -26.39 24.80
N GLN A 323 -22.51 -27.49 25.24
CA GLN A 323 -22.89 -27.72 26.63
C GLN A 323 -22.06 -28.91 27.12
N ALA A 324 -21.20 -28.70 28.11
CA ALA A 324 -20.36 -29.74 28.69
C ALA A 324 -20.42 -29.67 30.22
N GLN A 325 -20.56 -30.84 30.86
CA GLN A 325 -20.62 -30.98 32.33
C GLN A 325 -19.23 -31.16 32.96
N GLY A 326 -18.15 -30.90 32.22
CA GLY A 326 -16.77 -31.14 32.63
C GLY A 326 -15.76 -30.38 31.77
N PRO A 327 -14.44 -30.59 31.98
CA PRO A 327 -13.40 -29.89 31.24
C PRO A 327 -13.44 -30.26 29.76
N VAL A 328 -13.29 -29.24 28.92
CA VAL A 328 -13.19 -29.31 27.46
C VAL A 328 -11.74 -29.04 27.08
N THR A 329 -11.13 -29.93 26.29
CA THR A 329 -9.78 -29.69 25.76
C THR A 329 -9.86 -28.97 24.42
N LEU A 330 -9.30 -27.77 24.33
CA LEU A 330 -9.13 -27.05 23.07
C LEU A 330 -7.77 -27.36 22.44
N GLY A 331 -7.76 -27.93 21.24
CA GLY A 331 -6.54 -28.08 20.45
C GLY A 331 -6.14 -26.77 19.77
N CYS A 332 -4.89 -26.33 19.94
CA CYS A 332 -4.34 -25.17 19.23
C CYS A 332 -3.97 -25.54 17.79
N ALA A 333 -4.88 -25.27 16.84
CA ALA A 333 -4.70 -25.62 15.42
C ALA A 333 -3.73 -24.70 14.64
N SER A 334 -3.35 -23.55 15.21
CA SER A 334 -2.43 -22.61 14.57
C SER A 334 -1.37 -22.12 15.56
N ALA A 335 -0.25 -21.63 15.03
CA ALA A 335 0.81 -21.02 15.83
C ALA A 335 0.33 -19.76 16.58
N VAL A 336 -0.62 -19.01 16.00
CA VAL A 336 -1.24 -17.85 16.65
C VAL A 336 -2.09 -18.28 17.84
N ALA A 337 -2.93 -19.32 17.67
CA ALA A 337 -3.71 -19.87 18.76
C ALA A 337 -2.81 -20.43 19.87
N ALA A 338 -1.74 -21.12 19.48
CA ALA A 338 -0.75 -21.65 20.42
C ALA A 338 -0.04 -20.52 21.19
N ALA A 339 0.35 -19.44 20.52
CA ALA A 339 0.95 -18.26 21.13
C ALA A 339 -0.01 -17.54 22.10
N TRP A 340 -1.30 -17.46 21.78
CA TRP A 340 -2.33 -16.90 22.67
C TRP A 340 -2.43 -17.65 23.99
N TYR A 341 -2.35 -18.98 23.95
CA TYR A 341 -2.39 -19.81 25.15
C TYR A 341 -1.01 -20.07 25.78
N GLU A 342 0.05 -19.41 25.29
CA GLU A 342 1.43 -19.65 25.70
C GLU A 342 1.85 -21.14 25.64
N ARG A 343 1.29 -21.90 24.68
CA ARG A 343 1.56 -23.32 24.48
C ARG A 343 2.31 -23.56 23.18
N ALA A 344 2.99 -24.71 23.10
CA ALA A 344 3.53 -25.20 21.84
C ALA A 344 2.39 -25.61 20.88
N PRO A 345 2.53 -25.41 19.56
CA PRO A 345 1.56 -25.88 18.57
C PRO A 345 1.23 -27.37 18.75
N GLY A 346 -0.06 -27.72 18.66
CA GLY A 346 -0.52 -29.11 18.84
C GLY A 346 -0.74 -29.56 20.28
N ARG A 347 -0.47 -28.72 21.29
CA ARG A 347 -0.93 -29.00 22.67
C ARG A 347 -2.34 -28.47 22.92
N GLY A 348 -3.10 -29.23 23.69
CA GLY A 348 -4.44 -28.85 24.14
C GLY A 348 -4.40 -27.96 25.37
N VAL A 349 -5.40 -27.11 25.53
CA VAL A 349 -5.69 -26.35 26.76
C VAL A 349 -6.97 -26.89 27.36
N GLU A 350 -6.92 -27.31 28.61
CA GLU A 350 -8.12 -27.73 29.34
C GLU A 350 -8.84 -26.49 29.87
N LEU A 351 -10.12 -26.35 29.52
CA LEU A 351 -10.98 -25.25 29.90
C LEU A 351 -12.26 -25.78 30.50
N ALA A 352 -12.84 -25.11 31.49
CA ALA A 352 -14.15 -25.46 31.99
C ALA A 352 -15.23 -24.85 31.08
N ALA A 353 -16.26 -25.60 30.70
CA ALA A 353 -17.42 -25.01 30.05
C ALA A 353 -18.23 -24.22 31.08
N VAL A 354 -18.59 -22.98 30.73
CA VAL A 354 -19.42 -22.14 31.61
C VAL A 354 -20.86 -22.20 31.14
N GLU A 355 -21.75 -22.66 32.02
CA GLU A 355 -23.18 -22.46 31.84
C GLU A 355 -23.52 -20.99 32.12
N VAL A 356 -23.29 -20.12 31.14
CA VAL A 356 -23.69 -18.71 31.27
C VAL A 356 -25.17 -18.60 30.91
N THR A 357 -26.00 -18.25 31.90
CA THR A 357 -27.42 -17.92 31.74
C THR A 357 -27.66 -16.68 30.86
N ASP A 358 -26.62 -15.86 30.68
CA ASP A 358 -26.54 -14.71 29.76
C ASP A 358 -25.47 -14.95 28.67
N ALA A 359 -25.66 -15.98 27.83
CA ALA A 359 -24.78 -16.20 26.68
C ALA A 359 -24.71 -14.93 25.83
N VAL A 360 -23.57 -14.24 25.85
CA VAL A 360 -23.32 -13.06 25.01
C VAL A 360 -23.50 -13.48 23.56
N GLU A 361 -24.56 -12.98 22.92
CA GLU A 361 -24.88 -13.22 21.52
C GLU A 361 -25.04 -14.72 21.12
N GLY A 362 -25.43 -15.60 22.06
CA GLY A 362 -25.69 -17.01 21.77
C GLY A 362 -24.44 -17.86 21.50
N ARG A 363 -23.23 -17.38 21.85
CA ARG A 363 -21.98 -18.14 21.76
C ARG A 363 -21.75 -18.98 23.01
N SER A 364 -20.99 -20.07 22.86
CA SER A 364 -20.54 -20.86 24.01
C SER A 364 -19.40 -20.14 24.73
N MET A 365 -19.35 -20.24 26.05
CA MET A 365 -18.32 -19.61 26.87
C MET A 365 -17.46 -20.68 27.54
N LEU A 366 -16.15 -20.54 27.47
CA LEU A 366 -15.18 -21.39 28.14
C LEU A 366 -14.39 -20.57 29.16
N HIS A 367 -14.25 -21.08 30.37
CA HIS A 367 -13.48 -20.48 31.45
C HIS A 367 -12.12 -21.14 31.56
N SER A 368 -11.10 -20.30 31.75
CA SER A 368 -9.77 -20.71 32.16
C SER A 368 -9.44 -20.06 33.50
N GLU A 369 -8.73 -20.75 34.38
CA GLU A 369 -8.14 -20.08 35.55
C GLU A 369 -7.01 -19.11 35.12
N GLU A 370 -6.37 -19.37 33.97
CA GLU A 370 -5.25 -18.58 33.44
C GLU A 370 -5.71 -17.41 32.54
N PHE A 371 -6.94 -17.44 32.00
CA PHE A 371 -7.45 -16.50 31.00
C PHE A 371 -8.88 -16.04 31.31
N ALA A 372 -9.26 -14.83 30.87
CA ALA A 372 -10.64 -14.37 30.95
C ALA A 372 -11.60 -15.29 30.17
N ASP A 373 -12.90 -15.27 30.50
CA ASP A 373 -13.91 -16.09 29.83
C ASP A 373 -13.88 -15.87 28.30
N LEU A 374 -13.73 -16.97 27.57
CA LEU A 374 -13.50 -16.97 26.13
C LEU A 374 -14.79 -17.37 25.38
N PRO A 375 -15.32 -16.50 24.52
CA PRO A 375 -16.39 -16.89 23.61
C PRO A 375 -15.83 -17.81 22.53
N VAL A 376 -16.47 -18.96 22.33
CA VAL A 376 -16.14 -19.92 21.28
C VAL A 376 -17.35 -20.18 20.39
N ASN A 377 -17.06 -20.28 19.09
CA ASN A 377 -18.03 -20.72 18.09
C ASN A 377 -17.78 -22.19 17.79
N ALA A 378 -18.79 -23.03 18.02
CA ALA A 378 -18.77 -24.42 17.60
C ALA A 378 -19.69 -24.62 16.39
N SER A 379 -19.23 -25.40 15.42
CA SER A 379 -20.02 -25.80 14.25
C SER A 379 -19.92 -27.31 14.08
N MET A 380 -21.01 -27.92 13.60
CA MET A 380 -21.08 -29.36 13.37
C MET A 380 -21.05 -29.67 11.86
N GLY A 381 -20.03 -30.39 11.40
CA GLY A 381 -19.84 -30.69 9.97
C GLY A 381 -19.07 -29.61 9.21
N GLY A 382 -19.12 -29.68 7.87
CA GLY A 382 -18.35 -28.80 6.98
C GLY A 382 -16.92 -29.27 6.72
N LEU A 383 -16.15 -28.43 6.03
CA LEU A 383 -14.75 -28.71 5.68
C LEU A 383 -13.84 -28.50 6.90
N SER A 384 -12.83 -29.35 7.06
CA SER A 384 -11.74 -29.09 8.01
C SER A 384 -11.01 -27.78 7.65
N ALA A 385 -10.23 -27.22 8.59
CA ALA A 385 -9.44 -26.03 8.33
C ALA A 385 -8.51 -26.21 7.11
N GLU A 386 -7.84 -27.37 7.01
CA GLU A 386 -6.99 -27.73 5.88
C GLU A 386 -7.78 -27.88 4.58
N GLN A 387 -8.94 -28.54 4.61
CA GLN A 387 -9.78 -28.72 3.43
C GLN A 387 -10.34 -27.40 2.92
N ARG A 388 -10.74 -26.51 3.83
CA ARG A 388 -11.21 -25.15 3.51
C ARG A 388 -10.10 -24.32 2.88
N GLU A 389 -8.91 -24.30 3.47
CA GLU A 389 -7.78 -23.58 2.89
C GLU A 389 -7.44 -24.15 1.51
N ALA A 390 -7.36 -25.48 1.36
CA ALA A 390 -7.12 -26.12 0.07
C ALA A 390 -8.22 -25.81 -0.97
N ALA A 391 -9.49 -25.74 -0.56
CA ALA A 391 -10.60 -25.37 -1.44
C ALA A 391 -10.50 -23.91 -1.90
N VAL A 392 -10.20 -22.99 -0.97
CA VAL A 392 -9.99 -21.57 -1.27
C VAL A 392 -8.79 -21.38 -2.18
N THR A 393 -7.63 -22.00 -1.88
CA THR A 393 -6.43 -21.93 -2.72
C THR A 393 -6.72 -22.41 -4.13
N ARG A 394 -7.36 -23.58 -4.32
CA ARG A 394 -7.70 -24.10 -5.64
C ARG A 394 -8.67 -23.19 -6.41
N ALA A 395 -9.61 -22.57 -5.72
CA ALA A 395 -10.54 -21.62 -6.35
C ALA A 395 -9.82 -20.34 -6.80
N MET A 396 -8.92 -19.81 -5.97
CA MET A 396 -8.10 -18.64 -6.30
C MET A 396 -7.11 -18.93 -7.44
N GLU A 397 -6.48 -20.10 -7.46
CA GLU A 397 -5.60 -20.53 -8.56
C GLU A 397 -6.34 -20.57 -9.91
N ARG A 398 -7.59 -21.04 -9.93
CA ARG A 398 -8.42 -21.04 -11.15
C ARG A 398 -8.76 -19.63 -11.60
N LEU A 399 -9.15 -18.77 -10.65
CA LEU A 399 -9.47 -17.37 -10.94
C LEU A 399 -8.27 -16.65 -11.57
N LEU A 400 -7.08 -16.82 -10.99
CA LEU A 400 -5.85 -16.20 -11.47
C LEU A 400 -5.35 -16.77 -12.81
N ALA A 401 -5.76 -17.99 -13.17
CA ALA A 401 -5.42 -18.58 -14.47
C ALA A 401 -6.32 -18.09 -15.61
N GLU A 402 -7.50 -17.55 -15.29
CA GLU A 402 -8.50 -17.06 -16.26
C GLU A 402 -8.39 -15.54 -16.51
N THR A 403 -7.70 -14.80 -15.65
CA THR A 403 -7.38 -13.36 -15.76
C THR A 403 -5.99 -13.12 -16.31
#